data_AF-A0A5N5W5F5-F1
#
_entry.id   AF-A0A5N5W5F5-F1
#
_cell.length_a   1.000
_cell.length_b   1.000
_cell.length_c   1.000
_cell.angle_alpha   90.00
_cell.angle_beta   90.00
_cell.angle_gamma   90.00
#
_symmetry.space_group_name_H-M   'P 1'
#
loop_
_entity.id
_entity.type
_entity.pdbx_description
1 polymer ?
#
loop_
_entity_poly.entity_id
_entity_poly.type
_entity_poly.pdbx_seq_one_letter_code
_entity_poly.pdbx_strand_id
1 'polypeptide(L)'
;MMATGTARTKRDRMLRARFLTVLTDAARERDRRQHLVPGSDCGREPAWVAHERETLLLAVNVIREQERLPEVTAWEIESVERLARGHHDYALKLALYCAELAVGERGRR
;
A
#
# COMPACT_ATOMS: atom_id res chain seq x y z
N MET A 1 -3.55 -23.08 25.27
CA MET A 1 -4.30 -22.08 24.47
C MET A 1 -3.29 -21.19 23.73
N MET A 2 -2.81 -21.61 22.56
CA MET A 2 -1.71 -20.96 21.79
C MET A 2 -1.99 -20.97 20.26
N ALA A 3 -3.26 -21.00 19.86
CA ALA A 3 -3.63 -21.12 18.43
C ALA A 3 -3.71 -19.77 17.68
N THR A 4 -3.69 -18.65 18.40
CA THR A 4 -3.98 -17.31 17.86
C THR A 4 -2.79 -16.61 17.21
N GLY A 5 -1.55 -16.93 17.62
CA GLY A 5 -0.33 -16.28 17.09
C GLY A 5 -0.02 -16.65 15.65
N THR A 6 -0.07 -17.93 15.31
CA THR A 6 0.32 -18.46 13.99
C THR A 6 -0.61 -18.02 12.87
N ALA A 7 -1.92 -17.92 13.15
CA ALA A 7 -2.90 -17.48 12.15
C ALA A 7 -2.71 -16.00 11.78
N ARG A 8 -2.45 -15.15 12.77
CA ARG A 8 -2.17 -13.71 12.55
C ARG A 8 -0.92 -13.51 11.71
N THR A 9 0.18 -14.20 12.03
CA THR A 9 1.43 -14.09 11.27
C THR A 9 1.30 -14.62 9.84
N LYS A 10 0.54 -15.69 9.63
CA LYS A 10 0.23 -16.20 8.27
C LYS A 10 -0.58 -15.18 7.47
N ARG A 11 -1.58 -14.56 8.09
CA ARG A 11 -2.43 -13.55 7.45
C ARG A 11 -1.65 -12.30 7.07
N ASP A 12 -0.85 -11.77 7.98
CA ASP A 12 0.04 -10.62 7.71
C ASP A 12 0.99 -10.93 6.54
N ARG A 13 1.66 -12.09 6.56
CA ARG A 13 2.52 -12.53 5.44
C ARG A 13 1.76 -12.60 4.11
N MET A 14 0.53 -13.12 4.11
CA MET A 14 -0.30 -13.21 2.91
C MET A 14 -0.69 -11.82 2.37
N LEU A 15 -1.09 -10.89 3.24
CA LEU A 15 -1.44 -9.53 2.84
C LEU A 15 -0.24 -8.78 2.27
N ARG A 16 0.93 -8.89 2.91
CA ARG A 16 2.17 -8.31 2.39
C ARG A 16 2.51 -8.85 1.01
N ALA A 17 2.45 -10.17 0.81
CA ALA A 17 2.70 -10.79 -0.49
C ALA A 17 1.72 -10.30 -1.56
N ARG A 18 0.45 -10.12 -1.18
CA ARG A 18 -0.59 -9.57 -2.07
C ARG A 18 -0.28 -8.13 -2.48
N PHE A 19 0.04 -7.23 -1.55
CA PHE A 19 0.36 -5.84 -1.89
C PHE A 19 1.68 -5.71 -2.66
N LEU A 20 2.65 -6.59 -2.40
CA LEU A 20 3.87 -6.65 -3.20
C LEU A 20 3.56 -7.08 -4.65
N THR A 21 2.63 -8.02 -4.84
CA THR A 21 2.18 -8.43 -6.18
C THR A 21 1.50 -7.27 -6.90
N VAL A 22 0.61 -6.54 -6.21
CA VAL A 22 -0.05 -5.33 -6.74
C VAL A 22 0.98 -4.29 -7.21
N LEU A 23 1.98 -4.00 -6.39
CA LEU A 23 3.06 -3.07 -6.76
C LEU A 23 3.89 -3.60 -7.94
N THR A 24 4.18 -4.89 -7.96
CA THR A 24 4.96 -5.51 -9.04
C THR A 24 4.22 -5.44 -10.37
N ASP A 25 2.91 -5.68 -10.36
CA ASP A 25 2.07 -5.60 -11.55
C ASP A 25 1.93 -4.15 -12.03
N ALA A 26 1.65 -3.20 -11.13
CA ALA A 26 1.59 -1.77 -11.46
C ALA A 26 2.93 -1.25 -12.00
N ALA A 27 4.06 -1.73 -11.48
CA ALA A 27 5.39 -1.35 -11.92
C ALA A 27 5.67 -1.71 -13.40
N ARG A 28 4.97 -2.70 -13.97
CA ARG A 28 5.08 -3.05 -15.40
C ARG A 28 4.57 -1.95 -16.32
N GLU A 29 3.78 -1.01 -15.80
CA GLU A 29 3.26 0.12 -16.58
C GLU A 29 4.13 1.38 -16.49
N ARG A 30 5.21 1.37 -15.70
CA ARG A 30 6.09 2.54 -15.50
C ARG A 30 6.56 3.17 -16.81
N ASP A 31 7.09 2.34 -17.70
CA ASP A 31 7.64 2.79 -18.98
C ASP A 31 6.58 3.43 -19.88
N ARG A 32 5.31 3.06 -19.73
CA ARG A 32 4.18 3.61 -20.48
C ARG A 32 3.61 4.89 -19.85
N ARG A 33 3.97 5.19 -18.60
CA ARG A 33 3.37 6.25 -17.77
C ARG A 33 4.43 7.24 -17.26
N GLN A 34 5.39 7.59 -18.11
CA GLN A 34 6.47 8.55 -17.80
C GLN A 34 6.01 10.02 -17.86
N HIS A 35 4.83 10.31 -18.40
CA HIS A 35 4.32 11.68 -18.49
C HIS A 35 4.03 12.25 -17.10
N LEU A 36 4.18 13.57 -16.96
CA LEU A 36 4.04 14.25 -15.68
C LEU A 36 2.59 14.64 -15.39
N VAL A 37 2.12 14.35 -14.17
CA VAL A 37 0.83 14.73 -13.61
C VAL A 37 1.02 15.62 -12.38
N PRO A 38 0.00 16.37 -11.92
CA PRO A 38 0.06 17.05 -10.63
C PRO A 38 0.33 16.04 -9.50
N GLY A 39 1.35 16.30 -8.68
CA GLY A 39 1.73 15.48 -7.54
C GLY A 39 1.27 16.08 -6.21
N SER A 40 1.40 15.29 -5.15
CA SER A 40 0.83 15.58 -3.82
C SER A 40 1.58 16.67 -3.04
N ASP A 41 2.91 16.75 -3.20
CA ASP A 41 3.81 17.65 -2.44
C ASP A 41 4.14 18.93 -3.23
N CYS A 42 3.14 19.62 -3.77
CA CYS A 42 3.32 20.89 -4.52
C CYS A 42 4.29 20.73 -5.72
N GLY A 43 4.02 19.80 -6.63
CA GLY A 43 4.92 19.53 -7.74
C GLY A 43 4.27 18.75 -8.86
N ARG A 44 5.10 18.31 -9.81
CA ARG A 44 4.70 17.30 -10.80
C ARG A 44 5.42 16.01 -10.50
N GLU A 45 4.74 14.90 -10.70
CA GLU A 45 5.31 13.56 -10.57
C GLU A 45 5.01 12.73 -11.83
N PRO A 46 5.80 11.69 -12.10
CA PRO A 46 5.46 10.75 -13.16
C PRO A 46 4.11 10.06 -12.90
N ALA A 47 3.28 9.91 -13.93
CA ALA A 47 1.96 9.31 -13.84
C ALA A 47 1.99 7.87 -13.31
N TRP A 48 3.10 7.16 -13.47
CA TRP A 48 3.28 5.83 -12.88
C TRP A 48 3.26 5.85 -11.35
N VAL A 49 3.75 6.93 -10.71
CA VAL A 49 3.74 7.08 -9.25
C VAL A 49 2.30 7.19 -8.75
N ALA A 50 1.52 8.09 -9.36
CA ALA A 50 0.10 8.27 -9.05
C ALA A 50 -0.69 6.97 -9.27
N HIS A 51 -0.40 6.25 -10.36
CA HIS A 51 -1.04 4.99 -10.68
C HIS A 51 -0.73 3.87 -9.67
N GLU A 52 0.52 3.76 -9.20
CA GLU A 52 0.89 2.80 -8.16
C GLU A 52 0.16 3.08 -6.84
N ARG A 53 0.06 4.36 -6.45
CA ARG A 53 -0.72 4.77 -5.25
C ARG A 53 -2.19 4.44 -5.39
N GLU A 54 -2.79 4.73 -6.54
CA GLU A 54 -4.20 4.44 -6.83
C GLU A 54 -4.47 2.93 -6.78
N THR A 55 -3.59 2.12 -7.39
CA THR A 55 -3.75 0.66 -7.39
C THR A 55 -3.64 0.08 -5.99
N LEU A 56 -2.71 0.59 -5.17
CA LEU A 56 -2.61 0.23 -3.75
C LEU A 56 -3.84 0.66 -2.95
N LEU A 57 -4.34 1.89 -3.17
CA LEU A 57 -5.53 2.42 -2.50
C LEU A 57 -6.73 1.50 -2.72
N LEU A 58 -7.00 1.16 -3.98
CA LEU A 58 -8.07 0.24 -4.35
C LEU A 58 -7.88 -1.13 -3.68
N ALA A 59 -6.67 -1.69 -3.74
CA ALA A 59 -6.39 -3.00 -3.15
C ALA A 59 -6.56 -3.00 -1.62
N VAL A 60 -6.16 -1.93 -0.94
CA VAL A 60 -6.32 -1.77 0.51
C VAL A 60 -7.81 -1.65 0.86
N ASN A 61 -8.56 -0.82 0.14
CA ASN A 61 -9.98 -0.61 0.41
C ASN A 61 -10.82 -1.87 0.16
N VAL A 62 -10.47 -2.70 -0.82
CA VAL A 62 -11.10 -4.03 -0.99
C VAL A 62 -10.95 -4.91 0.25
N ILE A 63 -9.76 -4.92 0.89
CA ILE A 63 -9.57 -5.68 2.13
C ILE A 63 -10.33 -5.03 3.30
N ARG A 64 -10.32 -3.69 3.38
CA ARG A 64 -11.02 -2.98 4.46
C ARG A 64 -12.53 -3.17 4.39
N GLU A 65 -13.10 -3.19 3.19
CA GLU A 65 -14.50 -3.54 2.97
C GLU A 65 -14.82 -4.96 3.49
N GLN A 66 -13.97 -5.94 3.16
CA GLN A 66 -14.12 -7.33 3.65
C GLN A 66 -14.05 -7.41 5.19
N GLU A 67 -13.23 -6.56 5.81
CA GLU A 67 -13.08 -6.46 7.27
C GLU A 67 -14.08 -5.50 7.93
N ARG A 68 -14.99 -4.89 7.16
CA ARG A 68 -15.98 -3.89 7.60
C ARG A 68 -15.33 -2.69 8.31
N LEU A 69 -14.18 -2.26 7.81
CA LEU A 69 -13.46 -1.06 8.25
C LEU A 69 -13.80 0.11 7.30
N PRO A 70 -13.79 1.38 7.79
CA PRO A 70 -13.95 2.55 6.92
C PRO A 70 -12.88 2.58 5.82
N GLU A 71 -13.16 3.09 4.63
CA GLU A 71 -12.12 3.22 3.59
C GLU A 71 -10.97 4.13 4.03
N VAL A 72 -9.76 3.86 3.54
CA VAL A 72 -8.64 4.80 3.62
C VAL A 72 -8.65 5.75 2.43
N THR A 73 -8.02 6.90 2.62
CA THR A 73 -7.86 7.96 1.63
C THR A 73 -6.52 7.84 0.89
N ALA A 74 -6.40 8.52 -0.26
CA ALA A 74 -5.13 8.66 -0.96
C ALA A 74 -4.02 9.25 -0.07
N TRP A 75 -4.37 10.21 0.80
CA TRP A 75 -3.44 10.81 1.75
C TRP A 75 -2.86 9.81 2.76
N GLU A 76 -3.66 8.83 3.20
CA GLU A 76 -3.17 7.76 4.08
C GLU A 76 -2.18 6.86 3.34
N ILE A 77 -2.42 6.54 2.07
CA ILE A 77 -1.46 5.79 1.24
C ILE A 77 -0.15 6.57 1.07
N GLU A 78 -0.22 7.86 0.75
CA GLU A 78 0.97 8.72 0.66
C GLU A 78 1.72 8.83 1.99
N SER A 79 0.99 8.88 3.10
CA SER A 79 1.58 8.93 4.44
C SER A 79 2.39 7.67 4.73
N VAL A 80 1.88 6.50 4.35
CA VAL A 80 2.63 5.25 4.55
C VAL A 80 3.78 5.09 3.55
N GLU A 81 3.62 5.60 2.34
CA GLU A 81 4.67 5.64 1.33
C GLU A 81 5.85 6.53 1.76
N ARG A 82 5.58 7.71 2.34
CA ARG A 82 6.62 8.60 2.87
C ARG A 82 7.51 7.91 3.90
N LEU A 83 6.98 6.96 4.67
CA LEU A 83 7.74 6.18 5.64
C LEU A 83 8.59 5.07 5.00
N ALA A 84 8.25 4.62 3.80
CA ALA A 84 9.03 3.66 3.04
C ALA A 84 10.09 4.36 2.15
N ARG A 85 9.86 5.61 1.76
CA ARG A 85 10.71 6.38 0.84
C ARG A 85 12.16 6.46 1.37
N GLY A 86 13.13 6.25 0.46
CA GLY A 86 14.56 6.30 0.78
C GLY A 86 15.15 4.99 1.33
N HIS A 87 14.31 3.97 1.57
CA HIS A 87 14.79 2.65 1.96
C HIS A 87 15.09 1.76 0.74
N HIS A 88 16.16 0.96 0.82
CA HIS A 88 16.51 -0.02 -0.23
C HIS A 88 15.45 -1.12 -0.39
N ASP A 89 14.71 -1.42 0.68
CA ASP A 89 13.59 -2.36 0.73
C ASP A 89 12.22 -1.64 0.61
N TYR A 90 12.18 -0.50 -0.06
CA TYR A 90 10.99 0.36 -0.24
C TYR A 90 9.71 -0.42 -0.51
N ALA A 91 9.69 -1.28 -1.53
CA ALA A 91 8.48 -2.00 -1.93
C ALA A 91 7.97 -2.95 -0.83
N LEU A 92 8.90 -3.58 -0.10
CA LEU A 92 8.56 -4.46 1.01
C LEU A 92 7.97 -3.68 2.18
N LYS A 93 8.58 -2.53 2.53
CA LYS A 93 8.07 -1.67 3.61
C LYS A 93 6.72 -1.06 3.27
N LEU A 94 6.53 -0.59 2.04
CA LEU A 94 5.25 -0.08 1.58
C LEU A 94 4.17 -1.16 1.64
N ALA A 95 4.46 -2.36 1.11
CA ALA A 95 3.52 -3.49 1.18
C ALA A 95 3.18 -3.89 2.64
N LEU A 96 4.17 -3.83 3.55
CA LEU A 96 3.97 -3.99 4.99
C LEU A 96 3.00 -2.93 5.53
N TYR A 97 3.24 -1.65 5.26
CA TYR A 97 2.39 -0.60 5.81
C TYR A 97 0.98 -0.59 5.20
N CYS A 98 0.83 -0.98 3.93
CA CYS A 98 -0.47 -1.22 3.31
C CYS A 98 -1.20 -2.39 3.98
N ALA A 99 -0.48 -3.46 4.37
CA ALA A 99 -1.07 -4.56 5.14
C ALA A 99 -1.58 -4.08 6.51
N GLU A 100 -0.79 -3.31 7.25
CA GLU A 100 -1.20 -2.70 8.54
C GLU A 100 -2.43 -1.80 8.38
N LEU A 101 -2.47 -0.97 7.32
CA LEU A 101 -3.65 -0.17 6.99
C LEU A 101 -4.86 -1.06 6.68
N ALA A 102 -4.69 -2.09 5.87
CA ALA A 102 -5.78 -2.95 5.42
C ALA A 102 -6.51 -3.66 6.57
N VAL A 103 -5.82 -3.93 7.69
CA VAL A 103 -6.41 -4.56 8.88
C VAL A 103 -6.66 -3.59 10.04
N GLY A 104 -6.47 -2.28 9.83
CA GLY A 104 -6.71 -1.26 10.86
C GLY A 104 -5.73 -1.28 12.03
N GLU A 105 -4.53 -1.85 11.84
CA GLU A 105 -3.44 -1.82 12.82
C GLU A 105 -2.69 -0.47 12.82
N ARG A 106 -2.82 0.30 11.74
CA ARG A 106 -2.36 1.70 11.63
C ARG A 106 -3.51 2.65 11.94
N GLY A 107 -3.34 3.51 12.95
CA GLY A 107 -4.35 4.46 13.45
C GLY A 107 -4.89 4.20 14.87
N ARG A 108 -4.42 3.12 15.53
CA ARG A 108 -4.79 2.76 16.93
C ARG A 108 -3.66 2.98 17.94
N ARG A 109 -2.69 3.86 17.65
CA ARG A 109 -1.62 4.23 18.60
C ARG A 109 -1.80 5.65 19.06
#